data_AF-A0ABD3PP22-F1
#
_entry.id   AF-A0ABD3PP22-F1
#
_cell.length_a   1.000
_cell.length_b   1.000
_cell.length_c   1.000
_cell.angle_alpha   90.00
_cell.angle_beta   90.00
_cell.angle_gamma   90.00
#
_symmetry.space_group_name_H-M   'P 1'
#
loop_
_entity.id
_entity.type
_entity.pdbx_description
1 polymer ?
#
loop_
_entity_poly.entity_id
_entity_poly.type
_entity_poly.pdbx_seq_one_letter_code
_entity_poly.pdbx_strand_id
1 'polypeptide(L)'
;MIFHYLSIKKRPPLQHTTMRIRLSFLLISIPAASAFTTCVTSYQNTKPVLYAEKPVGIFFGTSTGSTEEAARMIASEFGADAAGPFEIDSVQGSCAEEFTKYDALVVGTPTWNTGADLERSGTGWDEIYYSEMQDLKIAGKKVAVFGLGDSVSYSDNYADATGELHDVFENLGCKMMGYTSTEGYLHDASKSIRGDQFCGLLLDAVNQEELTEERIRNWVAALRAEGILEGSGASSSISSKESASAFGTESNMANVEVDTVVISEPIPLPQQPSSAASGFVAHYNARTDRTMWIKVDGRSYFVTAGKP
;
A
#
# COMPACT_ATOMS: atom_id res chain seq x y z
N MET A 1 -43.04 4.91 -63.20
CA MET A 1 -42.80 6.31 -62.76
C MET A 1 -42.38 6.25 -61.30
N ILE A 2 -41.19 6.57 -60.83
CA ILE A 2 -40.01 7.31 -61.30
C ILE A 2 -38.81 6.66 -60.59
N PHE A 3 -37.77 6.30 -61.34
CA PHE A 3 -36.47 5.87 -60.81
C PHE A 3 -35.71 7.11 -60.31
N HIS A 4 -35.16 7.07 -59.09
CA HIS A 4 -34.11 8.01 -58.66
C HIS A 4 -32.80 7.26 -58.45
N TYR A 5 -31.91 7.49 -59.40
CA TYR A 5 -30.54 7.03 -59.49
C TYR A 5 -29.67 8.07 -58.78
N LEU A 6 -29.02 7.71 -57.66
CA LEU A 6 -28.05 8.59 -57.01
C LEU A 6 -26.65 7.99 -57.12
N SER A 7 -25.86 8.73 -57.86
CA SER A 7 -24.55 8.43 -58.43
C SER A 7 -23.47 8.20 -57.38
N ILE A 8 -22.81 7.04 -57.45
CA ILE A 8 -21.59 6.70 -56.72
C ILE A 8 -20.44 7.55 -57.29
N LYS A 9 -19.98 8.57 -56.54
CA LYS A 9 -18.77 9.33 -56.88
C LYS A 9 -17.52 8.47 -56.60
N LYS A 10 -16.88 8.01 -57.67
CA LYS A 10 -15.55 7.36 -57.63
C LYS A 10 -14.50 8.35 -57.10
N ARG A 11 -13.71 7.92 -56.12
CA ARG A 11 -12.53 8.66 -55.62
C ARG A 11 -11.40 8.62 -56.67
N PRO A 12 -10.72 9.74 -56.96
CA PRO A 12 -9.55 9.74 -57.84
C PRO A 12 -8.30 9.16 -57.13
N PRO A 13 -7.36 8.56 -57.87
CA PRO A 13 -6.14 7.99 -57.31
C PRO A 13 -5.13 9.06 -56.89
N LEU A 14 -4.42 8.79 -55.79
CA LEU A 14 -3.35 9.61 -55.21
C LEU A 14 -2.20 9.79 -56.21
N GLN A 15 -1.96 11.02 -56.65
CA GLN A 15 -0.76 11.37 -57.39
C GLN A 15 0.40 11.59 -56.42
N HIS A 16 1.47 10.78 -56.56
CA HIS A 16 2.75 11.01 -55.89
C HIS A 16 3.34 12.34 -56.36
N THR A 17 3.30 13.35 -55.48
CA THR A 17 3.98 14.63 -55.71
C THR A 17 5.41 14.52 -55.17
N THR A 18 6.38 14.44 -56.07
CA THR A 18 7.81 14.50 -55.73
C THR A 18 8.19 15.96 -55.48
N MET A 19 8.38 16.32 -54.21
CA MET A 19 8.84 17.65 -53.81
C MET A 19 10.35 17.76 -54.07
N ARG A 20 10.74 18.55 -55.09
CA ARG A 20 12.14 18.95 -55.34
C ARG A 20 12.47 20.19 -54.51
N ILE A 21 13.19 20.02 -53.41
CA ILE A 21 13.71 21.13 -52.60
C ILE A 21 14.91 21.75 -53.33
N ARG A 22 14.77 23.00 -53.78
CA ARG A 22 15.90 23.81 -54.27
C ARG A 22 16.60 24.44 -53.08
N LEU A 23 17.84 24.05 -52.84
CA LEU A 23 18.72 24.62 -51.82
C LEU A 23 19.37 25.89 -52.38
N SER A 24 18.89 27.05 -51.96
CA SER A 24 19.52 28.34 -52.25
C SER A 24 20.46 28.71 -51.10
N PHE A 25 21.77 28.67 -51.35
CA PHE A 25 22.79 29.15 -50.42
C PHE A 25 22.78 30.68 -50.36
N LEU A 26 22.38 31.24 -49.21
CA LEU A 26 22.65 32.63 -48.88
C LEU A 26 23.93 32.66 -48.02
N LEU A 27 25.03 33.17 -48.59
CA LEU A 27 26.29 33.40 -47.87
C LEU A 27 26.12 34.58 -46.92
N ILE A 28 26.01 34.31 -45.62
CA ILE A 28 26.15 35.33 -44.57
C ILE A 28 27.57 35.17 -44.00
N SER A 29 28.43 36.16 -44.24
CA SER A 29 29.75 36.24 -43.60
C SER A 29 29.58 36.75 -42.16
N ILE A 30 30.03 35.97 -41.18
CA ILE A 30 30.13 36.39 -39.77
C ILE A 30 31.63 36.42 -39.41
N PRO A 31 32.12 37.50 -38.76
CA PRO A 31 33.54 37.62 -38.43
C PRO A 31 33.91 36.72 -37.25
N ALA A 32 35.14 36.23 -37.30
CA ALA A 32 35.78 35.44 -36.26
C ALA A 32 36.01 36.24 -34.98
N ALA A 33 35.60 35.67 -33.84
CA ALA A 33 36.34 35.66 -32.56
C ALA A 33 35.41 35.22 -31.43
N SER A 34 35.70 34.08 -30.80
CA SER A 34 36.07 33.98 -29.39
C SER A 34 35.88 32.53 -28.91
N ALA A 35 36.75 32.11 -28.00
CA ALA A 35 37.04 30.74 -27.62
C ALA A 35 35.80 29.91 -27.20
N PHE A 36 35.52 28.84 -27.94
CA PHE A 36 34.69 27.74 -27.45
C PHE A 36 35.61 26.73 -26.77
N THR A 37 35.63 26.77 -25.44
CA THR A 37 36.04 25.62 -24.63
C THR A 37 35.18 24.44 -25.02
N THR A 38 35.75 23.45 -25.69
CA THR A 38 35.13 22.15 -25.88
C THR A 38 34.95 21.51 -24.51
N CYS A 39 33.75 21.65 -23.93
CA CYS A 39 33.31 20.75 -22.88
C CYS A 39 33.23 19.37 -23.53
N VAL A 40 34.23 18.53 -23.30
CA VAL A 40 34.10 17.09 -23.54
C VAL A 40 33.11 16.61 -22.50
N THR A 41 31.82 16.60 -22.85
CA THR A 41 30.84 15.78 -22.12
C THR A 41 31.25 14.34 -22.36
N SER A 42 31.91 13.73 -21.38
CA SER A 42 32.13 12.30 -21.35
C SER A 42 30.75 11.63 -21.33
N TYR A 43 30.33 11.13 -22.50
CA TYR A 43 29.17 10.27 -22.60
C TYR A 43 29.55 8.95 -21.95
N GLN A 44 29.32 8.85 -20.64
CA GLN A 44 29.42 7.55 -19.98
C GLN A 44 28.29 6.69 -20.52
N ASN A 45 28.68 5.75 -21.39
CA ASN A 45 27.86 4.65 -21.83
C ASN A 45 27.72 3.67 -20.65
N THR A 46 26.92 4.03 -19.65
CA THR A 46 26.47 3.07 -18.65
C THR A 46 25.41 2.22 -19.33
N LYS A 47 25.76 0.99 -19.69
CA LYS A 47 24.76 -0.03 -20.02
C LYS A 47 23.77 -0.06 -18.86
N PRO A 48 22.45 0.03 -19.09
CA PRO A 48 21.49 -0.20 -18.01
C PRO A 48 21.72 -1.62 -17.53
N VAL A 49 22.16 -1.77 -16.28
CA VAL A 49 22.09 -3.03 -15.59
C VAL A 49 20.61 -3.28 -15.42
N LEU A 50 20.03 -4.16 -16.24
CA LEU A 50 18.67 -4.64 -16.06
C LEU A 50 18.67 -5.46 -14.76
N TYR A 51 18.51 -4.80 -13.62
CA TYR A 51 18.03 -5.48 -12.43
C TYR A 51 16.61 -5.93 -12.78
N ALA A 52 16.35 -7.23 -12.70
CA ALA A 52 14.98 -7.70 -12.69
C ALA A 52 14.37 -7.14 -11.40
N GLU A 53 13.56 -6.09 -11.52
CA GLU A 53 12.82 -5.50 -10.41
C GLU A 53 12.05 -6.62 -9.73
N LYS A 54 12.20 -6.76 -8.41
CA LYS A 54 11.49 -7.81 -7.70
C LYS A 54 10.01 -7.44 -7.62
N PRO A 55 9.11 -8.43 -7.73
CA PRO A 55 7.68 -8.17 -7.60
C PRO A 55 7.35 -7.60 -6.22
N VAL A 56 6.20 -6.94 -6.12
CA VAL A 56 5.61 -6.47 -4.87
C VAL A 56 5.06 -7.67 -4.12
N GLY A 57 5.49 -7.87 -2.86
CA GLY A 57 4.94 -8.92 -2.01
C GLY A 57 3.61 -8.49 -1.40
N ILE A 58 2.54 -9.23 -1.66
CA ILE A 58 1.21 -8.95 -1.11
C ILE A 58 0.95 -9.91 0.04
N PHE A 59 0.82 -9.38 1.25
CA PHE A 59 0.57 -10.15 2.47
C PHE A 59 -0.71 -9.66 3.14
N PHE A 60 -1.48 -10.56 3.74
CA PHE A 60 -2.70 -10.16 4.44
C PHE A 60 -3.02 -11.07 5.61
N GLY A 61 -3.71 -10.52 6.62
CA GLY A 61 -4.41 -11.30 7.64
C GLY A 61 -5.89 -11.36 7.27
N THR A 62 -6.57 -12.46 7.58
CA THR A 62 -8.02 -12.55 7.40
C THR A 62 -8.60 -13.48 8.45
N SER A 63 -9.91 -13.39 8.65
CA SER A 63 -10.64 -14.36 9.47
C SER A 63 -11.80 -14.94 8.67
N THR A 64 -12.60 -14.08 8.04
CA THR A 64 -13.80 -14.44 7.27
C THR A 64 -13.62 -14.46 5.76
N GLY A 65 -12.44 -14.08 5.25
CA GLY A 65 -12.13 -14.13 3.82
C GLY A 65 -12.26 -12.80 3.06
N SER A 66 -12.90 -11.77 3.62
CA SER A 66 -13.07 -10.49 2.90
C SER A 66 -11.74 -9.80 2.59
N THR A 67 -10.77 -9.82 3.52
CA THR A 67 -9.43 -9.25 3.29
C THR A 67 -8.66 -10.06 2.24
N GLU A 68 -8.87 -11.38 2.19
CA GLU A 68 -8.27 -12.26 1.19
C GLU A 68 -8.80 -11.95 -0.21
N GLU A 69 -10.10 -11.70 -0.35
CA GLU A 69 -10.72 -11.30 -1.60
C GLU A 69 -10.18 -9.95 -2.10
N ALA A 70 -10.09 -8.95 -1.21
CA ALA A 70 -9.45 -7.68 -1.55
C ALA A 70 -7.98 -7.87 -1.95
N ALA A 71 -7.21 -8.73 -1.25
CA ALA A 71 -5.83 -9.04 -1.59
C ALA A 71 -5.70 -9.68 -2.98
N ARG A 72 -6.61 -10.57 -3.35
CA ARG A 72 -6.68 -11.17 -4.70
C ARG A 72 -6.97 -10.12 -5.77
N MET A 73 -7.89 -9.20 -5.51
CA MET A 73 -8.20 -8.10 -6.44
C MET A 73 -6.98 -7.19 -6.63
N ILE A 74 -6.31 -6.81 -5.53
CA ILE A 74 -5.07 -6.01 -5.58
C ILE A 74 -3.98 -6.74 -6.38
N ALA A 75 -3.77 -8.04 -6.13
CA ALA A 75 -2.81 -8.85 -6.89
C ALA A 75 -3.15 -8.89 -8.39
N SER A 76 -4.43 -9.02 -8.73
CA SER A 76 -4.89 -8.99 -10.12
C SER A 76 -4.61 -7.65 -10.81
N GLU A 77 -4.80 -6.52 -10.12
CA GLU A 77 -4.50 -5.18 -10.65
C GLU A 77 -2.98 -4.91 -10.77
N PHE A 78 -2.16 -5.52 -9.91
CA PHE A 78 -0.71 -5.52 -10.06
C PHE A 78 -0.23 -6.45 -11.20
N GLY A 79 -0.95 -7.53 -11.47
CA GLY A 79 -0.64 -8.46 -12.56
C GLY A 79 0.69 -9.18 -12.35
N ALA A 80 1.57 -9.15 -13.36
CA ALA A 80 2.88 -9.81 -13.31
C ALA A 80 3.85 -9.17 -12.30
N ASP A 81 3.54 -7.96 -11.82
CA ASP A 81 4.37 -7.24 -10.85
C ASP A 81 4.07 -7.65 -9.39
N ALA A 82 3.08 -8.51 -9.15
CA ALA A 82 2.74 -9.01 -7.82
C ALA A 82 3.29 -10.40 -7.55
N ALA A 83 3.69 -10.62 -6.30
CA ALA A 83 3.91 -11.93 -5.73
C ALA A 83 2.91 -12.14 -4.58
N GLY A 84 2.17 -13.24 -4.64
CA GLY A 84 1.09 -13.54 -3.69
C GLY A 84 -0.29 -13.54 -4.36
N PRO A 85 -1.37 -13.34 -3.60
CA PRO A 85 -1.40 -12.90 -2.19
C PRO A 85 -1.05 -14.03 -1.20
N PHE A 86 -0.35 -13.68 -0.11
CA PHE A 86 0.06 -14.61 0.94
C PHE A 86 -0.69 -14.30 2.24
N GLU A 87 -1.40 -15.28 2.78
CA GLU A 87 -2.02 -15.15 4.09
C GLU A 87 -0.95 -15.31 5.19
N ILE A 88 -0.86 -14.33 6.08
CA ILE A 88 0.18 -14.27 7.10
C ILE A 88 0.13 -15.46 8.06
N ASP A 89 -1.07 -15.93 8.38
CA ASP A 89 -1.30 -17.10 9.23
C ASP A 89 -0.88 -18.43 8.58
N SER A 90 -0.85 -18.46 7.25
CA SER A 90 -0.47 -19.63 6.45
C SER A 90 1.01 -19.64 6.03
N VAL A 91 1.76 -18.55 6.28
CA VAL A 91 3.21 -18.51 6.02
C VAL A 91 3.92 -19.51 6.93
N GLN A 92 4.74 -20.37 6.34
CA GLN A 92 5.57 -21.31 7.09
C GLN A 92 6.92 -20.64 7.41
N GLY A 93 7.38 -20.75 8.65
CA GLY A 93 8.61 -20.09 9.10
C GLY A 93 8.38 -18.61 9.40
N SER A 94 9.44 -17.78 9.28
CA SER A 94 9.37 -16.37 9.65
C SER A 94 8.79 -15.50 8.54
N CYS A 95 7.71 -14.77 8.84
CA CYS A 95 7.15 -13.75 7.94
C CYS A 95 8.15 -12.61 7.71
N ALA A 96 8.91 -12.26 8.74
CA ALA A 96 9.95 -11.25 8.65
C ALA A 96 11.00 -11.60 7.59
N GLU A 97 11.41 -12.87 7.49
CA GLU A 97 12.33 -13.34 6.45
C GLU A 97 11.69 -13.26 5.05
N GLU A 98 10.41 -13.63 4.90
CA GLU A 98 9.70 -13.52 3.62
C GLU A 98 9.65 -12.08 3.10
N PHE A 99 9.46 -11.08 3.98
CA PHE A 99 9.42 -9.67 3.59
C PHE A 99 10.72 -9.17 2.97
N THR A 100 11.87 -9.76 3.32
CA THR A 100 13.16 -9.37 2.74
C THR A 100 13.32 -9.75 1.27
N LYS A 101 12.49 -10.69 0.78
CA LYS A 101 12.54 -11.18 -0.60
C LYS A 101 11.99 -10.18 -1.61
N TYR A 102 11.16 -9.23 -1.19
CA TYR A 102 10.47 -8.28 -2.06
C TYR A 102 11.03 -6.87 -1.89
N ASP A 103 11.01 -6.05 -2.93
CA ASP A 103 11.53 -4.68 -2.86
C ASP A 103 10.47 -3.69 -2.35
N ALA A 104 9.19 -4.04 -2.51
CA ALA A 104 8.04 -3.37 -1.92
C ALA A 104 7.04 -4.38 -1.34
N LEU A 105 6.24 -3.93 -0.38
CA LEU A 105 5.19 -4.73 0.25
C LEU A 105 3.85 -4.03 0.16
N VAL A 106 2.79 -4.81 -0.03
CA VAL A 106 1.42 -4.40 0.19
C VAL A 106 0.86 -5.29 1.30
N VAL A 107 0.47 -4.70 2.42
CA VAL A 107 0.05 -5.45 3.62
C VAL A 107 -1.40 -5.15 3.99
N GLY A 108 -2.18 -6.18 4.27
CA GLY A 108 -3.63 -6.10 4.48
C GLY A 108 -4.09 -6.59 5.83
N THR A 109 -5.05 -5.90 6.47
CA THR A 109 -5.60 -6.33 7.76
C THR A 109 -7.10 -5.99 7.93
N PRO A 110 -7.92 -6.88 8.52
CA PRO A 110 -9.25 -6.52 8.98
C PRO A 110 -9.18 -5.82 10.34
N THR A 111 -10.28 -5.20 10.77
CA THR A 111 -10.45 -4.74 12.16
C THR A 111 -11.56 -5.54 12.84
N TRP A 112 -11.24 -6.19 13.96
CA TRP A 112 -12.19 -6.96 14.78
C TRP A 112 -12.28 -6.41 16.21
N ASN A 113 -11.15 -6.25 16.91
CA ASN A 113 -11.09 -5.82 18.31
C ASN A 113 -11.28 -4.31 18.47
N THR A 114 -12.46 -3.87 18.04
CA THR A 114 -12.87 -2.48 18.02
C THR A 114 -12.89 -1.88 19.43
N GLY A 115 -12.24 -0.74 19.61
CA GLY A 115 -12.12 -0.06 20.91
C GLY A 115 -10.98 -0.57 21.79
N ALA A 116 -10.27 -1.62 21.40
CA ALA A 116 -9.03 -2.03 22.08
C ALA A 116 -7.90 -1.04 21.81
N ASP A 117 -6.85 -1.07 22.64
CA ASP A 117 -5.66 -0.22 22.50
C ASP A 117 -4.59 -0.79 21.55
N LEU A 118 -4.53 -2.12 21.40
CA LEU A 118 -3.61 -2.87 20.54
C LEU A 118 -4.28 -4.19 20.10
N GLU A 119 -3.66 -4.91 19.17
CA GLU A 119 -4.11 -6.24 18.71
C GLU A 119 -5.52 -6.20 18.11
N ARG A 120 -5.72 -5.29 17.14
CA ARG A 120 -7.03 -5.03 16.55
C ARG A 120 -7.42 -5.96 15.42
N SER A 121 -6.46 -6.69 14.85
CA SER A 121 -6.72 -7.45 13.64
C SER A 121 -7.49 -8.74 13.90
N GLY A 122 -7.29 -9.39 15.06
CA GLY A 122 -7.78 -10.76 15.29
C GLY A 122 -7.12 -11.80 14.37
N THR A 123 -5.96 -11.47 13.80
CA THR A 123 -5.19 -12.30 12.85
C THR A 123 -3.76 -12.48 13.33
N GLY A 124 -2.95 -13.26 12.59
CA GLY A 124 -1.53 -13.45 12.92
C GLY A 124 -0.71 -12.17 13.01
N TRP A 125 -1.18 -11.06 12.43
CA TRP A 125 -0.53 -9.76 12.57
C TRP A 125 -0.33 -9.36 14.02
N ASP A 126 -1.33 -9.58 14.89
CA ASP A 126 -1.29 -9.19 16.29
C ASP A 126 -0.13 -9.86 17.05
N GLU A 127 0.27 -11.07 16.64
CA GLU A 127 1.43 -11.77 17.20
C GLU A 127 2.73 -11.31 16.54
N ILE A 128 2.75 -11.24 15.21
CA ILE A 128 3.94 -10.98 14.39
C ILE A 128 4.56 -9.62 14.71
N TYR A 129 3.73 -8.61 15.02
CA TYR A 129 4.20 -7.27 15.43
C TYR A 129 5.22 -7.34 16.57
N TYR A 130 4.98 -8.21 17.55
CA TYR A 130 5.80 -8.29 18.77
C TYR A 130 6.83 -9.41 18.72
N SER A 131 6.58 -10.49 17.99
CA SER A 131 7.44 -11.68 17.99
C SER A 131 8.50 -11.68 16.89
N GLU A 132 8.18 -11.15 15.70
CA GLU A 132 9.04 -11.30 14.52
C GLU A 132 9.53 -9.97 13.94
N MET A 133 8.81 -8.86 14.17
CA MET A 133 9.13 -7.59 13.51
C MET A 133 10.20 -6.75 14.21
N GLN A 134 10.44 -6.92 15.51
CA GLN A 134 11.28 -6.01 16.31
C GLN A 134 12.73 -5.87 15.81
N ASP A 135 13.31 -6.93 15.25
CA ASP A 135 14.70 -6.97 14.79
C ASP A 135 14.85 -6.90 13.26
N LEU A 136 13.75 -6.67 12.54
CA LEU A 136 13.73 -6.76 11.08
C LEU A 136 14.38 -5.54 10.41
N LYS A 137 15.42 -5.79 9.60
CA LYS A 137 16.16 -4.75 8.88
C LYS A 137 15.54 -4.43 7.51
N ILE A 138 14.38 -3.77 7.53
CA ILE A 138 13.65 -3.36 6.30
C ILE A 138 13.51 -1.84 6.13
N ALA A 139 14.33 -1.06 6.82
CA ALA A 139 14.38 0.39 6.66
C ALA A 139 14.55 0.79 5.17
N GLY A 140 13.79 1.80 4.74
CA GLY A 140 13.73 2.29 3.37
C GLY A 140 12.91 1.42 2.40
N LYS A 141 12.43 0.25 2.82
CA LYS A 141 11.51 -0.57 2.00
C LYS A 141 10.20 0.16 1.78
N LYS A 142 9.66 0.09 0.57
CA LYS A 142 8.37 0.69 0.23
C LYS A 142 7.25 -0.19 0.77
N VAL A 143 6.33 0.39 1.52
CA VAL A 143 5.21 -0.35 2.11
C VAL A 143 3.93 0.44 1.89
N ALA A 144 2.90 -0.23 1.41
CA ALA A 144 1.54 0.29 1.34
C ALA A 144 0.62 -0.60 2.17
N VAL A 145 -0.33 -0.01 2.89
CA VAL A 145 -1.26 -0.77 3.74
C VAL A 145 -2.68 -0.68 3.18
N PHE A 146 -3.45 -1.75 3.32
CA PHE A 146 -4.88 -1.74 3.08
C PHE A 146 -5.65 -2.38 4.24
N GLY A 147 -6.88 -1.93 4.42
CA GLY A 147 -7.67 -2.19 5.62
C GLY A 147 -9.10 -2.54 5.31
N LEU A 148 -9.70 -3.47 6.05
CA LEU A 148 -11.14 -3.68 6.03
C LEU A 148 -11.75 -3.30 7.38
N GLY A 149 -12.88 -2.60 7.33
CA GLY A 149 -13.69 -2.27 8.50
C GLY A 149 -15.17 -2.22 8.16
N ASP A 150 -16.02 -2.21 9.18
CA ASP A 150 -17.47 -1.99 9.04
C ASP A 150 -17.79 -0.58 9.56
N SER A 151 -18.01 0.32 8.60
CA SER A 151 -18.15 1.76 8.82
C SER A 151 -19.47 2.14 9.49
N VAL A 152 -20.51 1.33 9.33
CA VAL A 152 -21.84 1.58 9.90
C VAL A 152 -21.94 1.05 11.33
N SER A 153 -21.43 -0.15 11.59
CA SER A 153 -21.51 -0.74 12.93
C SER A 153 -20.42 -0.23 13.88
N TYR A 154 -19.29 0.24 13.34
CA TYR A 154 -18.11 0.65 14.11
C TYR A 154 -17.54 1.99 13.62
N SER A 155 -18.42 2.98 13.38
CA SER A 155 -18.06 4.30 12.83
C SER A 155 -16.99 5.04 13.65
N ASP A 156 -16.95 4.88 14.97
CA ASP A 156 -15.97 5.49 15.87
C ASP A 156 -14.57 4.83 15.83
N ASN A 157 -14.43 3.67 15.20
CA ASN A 157 -13.19 2.88 15.16
C ASN A 157 -12.96 2.28 13.77
N TYR A 158 -13.37 3.02 12.74
CA TYR A 158 -13.43 2.48 11.38
C TYR A 158 -12.04 2.06 10.89
N ALA A 159 -11.87 0.77 10.67
CA ALA A 159 -10.65 0.14 10.16
C ALA A 159 -9.36 0.47 10.96
N ASP A 160 -9.47 0.67 12.28
CA ASP A 160 -8.36 1.06 13.17
C ASP A 160 -7.10 0.19 13.09
N ALA A 161 -7.25 -1.12 12.81
CA ALA A 161 -6.10 -2.04 12.70
C ALA A 161 -5.14 -1.64 11.57
N THR A 162 -5.64 -0.91 10.56
CA THR A 162 -4.81 -0.42 9.44
C THR A 162 -3.82 0.63 9.90
N GLY A 163 -4.23 1.51 10.81
CA GLY A 163 -3.35 2.50 11.44
C GLY A 163 -2.27 1.83 12.30
N GLU A 164 -2.64 0.80 13.06
CA GLU A 164 -1.67 0.01 13.85
C GLU A 164 -0.64 -0.69 12.94
N LEU A 165 -1.11 -1.35 11.88
CA LEU A 165 -0.23 -1.98 10.88
C LEU A 165 0.70 -0.96 10.22
N HIS A 166 0.18 0.22 9.88
CA HIS A 166 0.98 1.32 9.33
C HIS A 166 2.09 1.76 10.28
N ASP A 167 1.74 2.04 11.55
CA ASP A 167 2.68 2.50 12.57
C ASP A 167 3.81 1.49 12.79
N VAL A 168 3.52 0.20 12.78
CA VAL A 168 4.53 -0.85 12.92
C VAL A 168 5.57 -0.77 11.78
N PHE A 169 5.13 -0.70 10.53
CA PHE A 169 6.05 -0.60 9.39
C PHE A 169 6.78 0.75 9.34
N GLU A 170 6.12 1.84 9.70
CA GLU A 170 6.74 3.16 9.78
C GLU A 170 7.86 3.18 10.83
N ASN A 171 7.63 2.59 12.00
CA ASN A 171 8.63 2.48 13.08
C ASN A 171 9.85 1.61 12.70
N LEU A 172 9.70 0.69 11.74
CA LEU A 172 10.82 -0.06 11.15
C LEU A 172 11.62 0.77 10.12
N GLY A 173 11.26 2.04 9.92
CA GLY A 173 11.88 2.96 8.99
C GLY A 173 11.48 2.71 7.53
N CYS A 174 10.37 2.01 7.27
CA CYS A 174 9.86 1.83 5.92
C CYS A 174 9.37 3.15 5.32
N LYS A 175 9.43 3.25 3.99
CA LYS A 175 8.81 4.34 3.24
C LYS A 175 7.35 3.99 3.02
N MET A 176 6.47 4.60 3.81
CA MET A 176 5.03 4.40 3.69
C MET A 176 4.48 5.09 2.44
N MET A 177 3.53 4.44 1.77
CA MET A 177 2.98 4.84 0.46
C MET A 177 1.47 4.57 0.41
N GLY A 178 0.78 5.19 -0.55
CA GLY A 178 -0.62 4.90 -0.85
C GLY A 178 -1.62 5.51 0.12
N TYR A 179 -1.37 6.74 0.59
CA TYR A 179 -2.34 7.49 1.37
C TYR A 179 -3.58 7.79 0.50
N THR A 180 -4.78 7.66 1.06
CA THR A 180 -6.04 7.86 0.32
C THR A 180 -6.91 8.94 0.93
N SER A 181 -7.83 9.50 0.15
CA SER A 181 -8.80 10.48 0.65
C SER A 181 -9.76 9.85 1.66
N THR A 182 -10.16 10.62 2.66
CA THR A 182 -11.24 10.26 3.60
C THR A 182 -12.65 10.49 3.02
N GLU A 183 -12.74 11.14 1.85
CA GLU A 183 -14.00 11.41 1.17
C GLU A 183 -14.67 10.15 0.63
N GLY A 184 -16.00 10.08 0.73
CA GLY A 184 -16.79 8.94 0.26
C GLY A 184 -16.90 7.78 1.25
N TYR A 185 -16.40 7.94 2.48
CA TYR A 185 -16.54 6.98 3.57
C TYR A 185 -17.48 7.51 4.66
N LEU A 186 -18.24 6.61 5.29
CA LEU A 186 -19.14 6.93 6.40
C LEU A 186 -18.47 6.56 7.72
N HIS A 187 -17.77 7.48 8.37
CA HIS A 187 -17.13 7.21 9.66
C HIS A 187 -17.14 8.45 10.55
N ASP A 188 -17.09 8.25 11.86
CA ASP A 188 -16.98 9.31 12.85
C ASP A 188 -15.53 9.48 13.31
N ALA A 189 -14.81 8.37 13.47
CA ALA A 189 -13.40 8.36 13.83
C ALA A 189 -12.66 7.11 13.28
N SER A 190 -11.35 7.25 13.11
CA SER A 190 -10.46 6.17 12.69
C SER A 190 -9.03 6.47 13.10
N LYS A 191 -8.33 5.48 13.67
CA LYS A 191 -6.89 5.51 13.96
C LYS A 191 -6.04 5.39 12.70
N SER A 192 -6.66 5.16 11.55
CA SER A 192 -6.02 5.07 10.25
C SER A 192 -5.90 6.42 9.56
N ILE A 193 -6.25 7.53 10.22
CA ILE A 193 -6.12 8.90 9.70
C ILE A 193 -4.75 9.48 10.02
N ARG A 194 -4.10 10.13 9.04
CA ARG A 194 -2.87 10.91 9.16
C ARG A 194 -3.09 12.25 8.47
N GLY A 195 -3.25 13.31 9.27
CA GLY A 195 -3.67 14.60 8.73
C GLY A 195 -5.11 14.54 8.21
N ASP A 196 -5.31 14.79 6.92
CA ASP A 196 -6.60 14.76 6.22
C ASP A 196 -6.82 13.50 5.37
N GLN A 197 -5.86 12.56 5.38
CA GLN A 197 -5.87 11.34 4.57
C GLN A 197 -5.91 10.09 5.44
N PHE A 198 -6.40 8.99 4.87
CA PHE A 198 -6.12 7.66 5.42
C PHE A 198 -4.69 7.26 5.09
N CYS A 199 -4.04 6.54 6.02
CA CYS A 199 -2.68 6.03 5.90
C CYS A 199 -2.53 4.84 4.94
N GLY A 200 -3.59 4.51 4.20
CA GLY A 200 -3.68 3.39 3.27
C GLY A 200 -5.05 3.35 2.58
N LEU A 201 -5.31 2.26 1.85
CA LEU A 201 -6.64 2.01 1.27
C LEU A 201 -7.56 1.37 2.31
N LEU A 202 -8.69 2.02 2.61
CA LEU A 202 -9.74 1.41 3.42
C LEU A 202 -10.86 0.85 2.53
N LEU A 203 -11.42 -0.28 2.95
CA LEU A 203 -12.50 -0.99 2.27
C LEU A 203 -13.57 -1.37 3.29
N ASP A 204 -14.80 -1.50 2.82
CA ASP A 204 -15.94 -1.92 3.63
C ASP A 204 -16.76 -2.93 2.82
N ALA A 205 -16.54 -4.21 3.12
CA ALA A 205 -17.19 -5.32 2.44
C ALA A 205 -18.64 -5.55 2.91
N VAL A 206 -19.13 -4.77 3.88
CA VAL A 206 -20.49 -4.91 4.45
C VAL A 206 -21.41 -3.82 3.94
N ASN A 207 -20.92 -2.59 3.87
CA ASN A 207 -21.73 -1.40 3.61
C ASN A 207 -21.39 -0.67 2.29
N GLN A 208 -20.20 -0.90 1.73
CA GLN A 208 -19.73 -0.22 0.51
C GLN A 208 -19.01 -1.20 -0.43
N GLU A 209 -19.49 -2.44 -0.49
CA GLU A 209 -18.87 -3.52 -1.28
C GLU A 209 -18.73 -3.11 -2.75
N GLU A 210 -19.73 -2.42 -3.30
CA GLU A 210 -19.78 -1.97 -4.69
C GLU A 210 -18.68 -0.96 -5.06
N LEU A 211 -18.07 -0.29 -4.07
CA LEU A 211 -16.97 0.64 -4.30
C LEU A 211 -15.60 -0.04 -4.25
N THR A 212 -15.54 -1.31 -3.86
CA THR A 212 -14.27 -2.03 -3.62
C THR A 212 -13.40 -2.12 -4.87
N GLU A 213 -13.97 -2.58 -6.00
CA GLU A 213 -13.21 -2.73 -7.24
C GLU A 213 -12.65 -1.40 -7.75
N GLU A 214 -13.47 -0.34 -7.72
CA GLU A 214 -13.06 0.99 -8.18
C GLU A 214 -11.95 1.56 -7.28
N ARG A 215 -12.12 1.46 -5.95
CA ARG A 215 -11.12 1.94 -4.99
C ARG A 215 -9.79 1.22 -5.14
N ILE A 216 -9.81 -0.11 -5.29
CA ILE A 216 -8.59 -0.91 -5.49
C ILE A 216 -7.89 -0.50 -6.78
N ARG A 217 -8.61 -0.40 -7.90
CA ARG A 217 -8.02 -0.02 -9.19
C ARG A 217 -7.36 1.36 -9.13
N ASN A 218 -8.06 2.35 -8.57
CA ASN A 218 -7.56 3.70 -8.44
C ASN A 218 -6.34 3.76 -7.50
N TRP A 219 -6.37 3.01 -6.40
CA TRP A 219 -5.27 2.96 -5.45
C TRP A 219 -4.03 2.29 -6.02
N VAL A 220 -4.16 1.16 -6.71
CA VAL A 220 -3.02 0.50 -7.39
C VAL A 220 -2.41 1.40 -8.45
N ALA A 221 -3.23 2.14 -9.20
CA ALA A 221 -2.75 3.14 -10.16
C ALA A 221 -1.97 4.26 -9.46
N ALA A 222 -2.45 4.76 -8.31
CA ALA A 222 -1.76 5.76 -7.51
C ALA A 222 -0.42 5.23 -6.97
N LEU A 223 -0.38 4.00 -6.42
CA LEU A 223 0.85 3.37 -5.94
C LEU A 223 1.91 3.25 -7.04
N ARG A 224 1.50 2.87 -8.26
CA ARG A 224 2.40 2.85 -9.42
C ARG A 224 2.96 4.24 -9.72
N ALA A 225 2.12 5.27 -9.66
CA ALA A 225 2.52 6.67 -9.89
C ALA A 225 3.46 7.22 -8.79
N GLU A 226 3.28 6.78 -7.54
CA GLU A 226 4.16 7.13 -6.42
C GLU A 226 5.51 6.37 -6.48
N GLY A 227 5.62 5.39 -7.39
CA GLY A 227 6.84 4.63 -7.65
C GLY A 227 6.99 3.38 -6.78
N ILE A 228 5.90 2.69 -6.40
CA ILE A 228 6.00 1.45 -5.61
C ILE A 228 6.86 0.37 -6.31
N LEU A 229 6.89 0.38 -7.65
CA LEU A 229 7.63 -0.57 -8.49
C LEU A 229 9.05 -0.13 -8.84
N GLU A 230 9.45 1.07 -8.46
CA GLU A 230 10.82 1.52 -8.71
C GLU A 230 11.74 0.88 -7.68
N GLY A 231 12.92 0.40 -8.08
CA GLY A 231 13.90 -0.12 -7.13
C GLY A 231 14.26 0.89 -6.03
N SER A 232 14.75 0.39 -4.89
CA SER A 232 15.33 1.22 -3.81
C SER A 232 16.69 1.81 -4.24
N GLY A 233 16.69 2.57 -5.34
CA GLY A 233 17.80 3.40 -5.75
C GLY A 233 17.64 4.76 -5.08
N ALA A 234 18.66 5.21 -4.34
CA ALA A 234 18.70 6.52 -3.72
C ALA A 234 18.30 7.62 -4.72
N SER A 235 17.09 8.16 -4.55
CA SER A 235 16.62 9.28 -5.34
C SER A 235 17.42 10.52 -4.98
N SER A 236 18.13 11.02 -5.99
CA SER A 236 18.92 12.23 -6.00
C SER A 236 18.09 13.44 -5.59
N SER A 237 18.60 14.17 -4.61
CA SER A 237 18.11 15.45 -4.14
C SER A 237 18.02 16.49 -5.28
N ILE A 238 16.82 16.98 -5.57
CA ILE A 238 16.66 18.29 -6.21
C ILE A 238 16.68 19.34 -5.11
N SER A 239 17.82 20.02 -5.04
CA SER A 239 18.07 21.20 -4.22
C SER A 239 17.32 22.40 -4.82
N SER A 240 16.40 22.98 -4.07
CA SER A 240 16.04 24.39 -4.20
C SER A 240 16.55 25.14 -2.96
N LYS A 241 17.49 26.06 -3.21
CA LYS A 241 18.19 26.90 -2.25
C LYS A 241 17.25 27.84 -1.48
N GLU A 242 17.32 27.74 -0.16
CA GLU A 242 17.78 28.77 0.78
C GLU A 242 17.26 30.22 0.64
N SER A 243 16.57 30.68 1.69
CA SER A 243 16.67 32.06 2.19
C SER A 243 16.70 32.00 3.72
N ALA A 244 17.87 32.28 4.28
CA ALA A 244 18.15 32.31 5.71
C ALA A 244 17.72 33.63 6.38
N SER A 245 17.24 33.54 7.62
CA SER A 245 17.41 34.61 8.61
C SER A 245 17.64 34.00 9.98
N ALA A 246 18.81 34.29 10.56
CA ALA A 246 19.26 33.80 11.85
C ALA A 246 18.69 34.64 13.01
N PHE A 247 18.33 33.98 14.11
CA PHE A 247 18.47 34.53 15.47
C PHE A 247 18.59 33.39 16.48
N GLY A 248 19.51 33.54 17.44
CA GLY A 248 20.10 32.43 18.19
C GLY A 248 19.48 32.09 19.56
N THR A 249 20.00 30.95 20.04
CA THR A 249 20.35 30.59 21.44
C THR A 249 19.28 30.68 22.53
N GLU A 250 18.87 29.54 23.11
CA GLU A 250 19.46 28.97 24.34
C GLU A 250 18.76 27.67 24.77
N SER A 251 19.53 26.88 25.51
CA SER A 251 19.28 25.55 26.07
C SER A 251 18.13 25.46 27.08
N ASN A 252 17.42 24.32 27.09
CA ASN A 252 17.19 23.60 28.34
C ASN A 252 16.91 22.11 28.10
N MET A 253 17.78 21.29 28.67
CA MET A 253 17.70 19.84 28.77
C MET A 253 16.77 19.51 29.94
N ALA A 254 15.61 18.93 29.67
CA ALA A 254 14.78 18.30 30.69
C ALA A 254 14.76 16.79 30.41
N ASN A 255 15.40 16.03 31.29
CA ASN A 255 15.25 14.58 31.38
C ASN A 255 13.77 14.27 31.61
N VAL A 256 13.16 13.53 30.69
CA VAL A 256 11.89 12.85 30.95
C VAL A 256 12.23 11.40 31.26
N GLU A 257 12.06 11.02 32.52
CA GLU A 257 12.05 9.62 32.96
C GLU A 257 10.94 8.89 32.20
N VAL A 258 11.32 7.88 31.41
CA VAL A 258 10.37 6.94 30.82
C VAL A 258 10.18 5.83 31.85
N ASP A 259 9.08 5.88 32.58
CA ASP A 259 8.63 4.76 33.40
C ASP A 259 8.33 3.58 32.46
N THR A 260 9.24 2.61 32.45
CA THR A 260 9.04 1.28 31.87
C THR A 260 7.87 0.61 32.60
N VAL A 261 6.67 0.73 32.03
CA VAL A 261 5.53 -0.08 32.44
C VAL A 261 5.74 -1.48 31.87
N VAL A 262 6.27 -2.36 32.71
CA VAL A 262 6.19 -3.81 32.50
C VAL A 262 4.72 -4.19 32.65
N ILE A 263 4.00 -4.37 31.54
CA ILE A 263 2.66 -4.96 31.58
C ILE A 263 2.85 -6.47 31.73
N SER A 264 2.68 -6.90 32.97
CA SER A 264 2.57 -8.29 33.38
C SER A 264 1.21 -8.87 32.98
N GLU A 265 1.30 -10.03 32.33
CA GLU A 265 0.29 -11.07 32.09
C GLU A 265 -0.77 -10.84 30.99
N PRO A 266 -0.90 -11.78 30.02
CA PRO A 266 -1.93 -11.73 28.99
C PRO A 266 -3.33 -11.86 29.59
N ILE A 267 -4.28 -11.10 29.02
CA ILE A 267 -5.70 -11.10 29.39
C ILE A 267 -6.23 -12.55 29.37
N PRO A 268 -6.83 -13.06 30.46
CA PRO A 268 -7.38 -14.41 30.48
C PRO A 268 -8.49 -14.54 29.44
N LEU A 269 -8.26 -15.36 28.41
CA LEU A 269 -9.28 -15.71 27.43
C LEU A 269 -10.41 -16.48 28.13
N PRO A 270 -11.69 -16.22 27.78
CA PRO A 270 -12.79 -17.01 28.31
C PRO A 270 -12.59 -18.50 27.97
N GLN A 271 -12.69 -19.36 29.00
CA GLN A 271 -12.61 -20.81 28.81
C GLN A 271 -13.75 -21.31 27.92
N GLN A 272 -13.47 -22.36 27.13
CA GLN A 272 -14.39 -22.93 26.14
C GLN A 272 -15.85 -23.00 26.65
N PRO A 273 -16.83 -22.40 25.95
CA PRO A 273 -18.22 -22.74 26.19
C PRO A 273 -18.44 -24.21 25.82
N SER A 274 -19.09 -24.97 26.70
CA SER A 274 -19.22 -26.44 26.64
C SER A 274 -20.10 -26.99 25.51
N SER A 275 -20.38 -26.21 24.48
CA SER A 275 -21.03 -26.63 23.25
C SER A 275 -20.73 -25.57 22.19
N ALA A 276 -20.38 -25.97 20.96
CA ALA A 276 -20.35 -25.09 19.79
C ALA A 276 -21.56 -24.15 19.85
N ALA A 277 -21.32 -22.87 20.17
CA ALA A 277 -22.37 -21.94 20.53
C ALA A 277 -23.31 -21.83 19.32
N SER A 278 -24.58 -22.23 19.49
CA SER A 278 -25.55 -22.27 18.40
C SER A 278 -25.57 -20.92 17.67
N GLY A 279 -25.22 -20.91 16.38
CA GLY A 279 -25.17 -19.70 15.56
C GLY A 279 -23.82 -18.99 15.49
N PHE A 280 -22.72 -19.63 15.90
CA PHE A 280 -21.35 -19.16 15.66
C PHE A 280 -20.59 -20.09 14.70
N VAL A 281 -19.79 -19.48 13.83
CA VAL A 281 -18.85 -20.13 12.91
C VAL A 281 -17.45 -20.00 13.49
N ALA A 282 -16.71 -21.11 13.53
CA ALA A 282 -15.37 -21.15 14.07
C ALA A 282 -14.32 -20.87 12.99
N HIS A 283 -13.40 -19.95 13.28
CA HIS A 283 -12.25 -19.59 12.46
C HIS A 283 -10.99 -19.86 13.26
N TYR A 284 -10.38 -21.03 13.04
CA TYR A 284 -9.18 -21.46 13.74
C TYR A 284 -7.92 -20.93 13.07
N ASN A 285 -7.07 -20.30 13.87
CA ASN A 285 -5.75 -19.85 13.48
C ASN A 285 -4.70 -20.79 14.08
N ALA A 286 -4.02 -21.54 13.21
CA ALA A 286 -3.01 -22.53 13.61
C ALA A 286 -1.70 -21.92 14.11
N ARG A 287 -1.40 -20.66 13.73
CA ARG A 287 -0.21 -19.92 14.16
C ARG A 287 -0.34 -19.49 15.61
N THR A 288 -1.48 -18.91 15.96
CA THR A 288 -1.75 -18.41 17.32
C THR A 288 -2.33 -19.48 18.26
N ASP A 289 -2.71 -20.65 17.72
CA ASP A 289 -3.52 -21.68 18.40
C ASP A 289 -4.78 -21.09 19.07
N ARG A 290 -5.47 -20.20 18.36
CA ARG A 290 -6.71 -19.54 18.81
C ARG A 290 -7.83 -19.81 17.83
N THR A 291 -9.04 -19.95 18.34
CA THR A 291 -10.27 -19.99 17.54
C THR A 291 -11.07 -18.72 17.77
N MET A 292 -11.33 -17.97 16.70
CA MET A 292 -12.31 -16.90 16.72
C MET A 292 -13.68 -17.45 16.31
N TRP A 293 -14.66 -17.26 17.19
CA TRP A 293 -16.04 -17.65 16.96
C TRP A 293 -16.81 -16.42 16.53
N ILE A 294 -17.29 -16.41 15.29
CA ILE A 294 -18.02 -15.27 14.72
C ILE A 294 -19.48 -15.68 14.58
N LYS A 295 -20.39 -14.88 15.11
CA LYS A 295 -21.82 -15.14 14.96
C LYS A 295 -22.21 -15.05 13.47
N VAL A 296 -23.20 -15.83 13.04
CA VAL A 296 -23.64 -15.85 11.63
C VAL A 296 -24.05 -14.47 11.09
N ASP A 297 -24.41 -13.52 11.96
CA ASP A 297 -24.69 -12.14 11.58
C ASP A 297 -23.44 -11.26 11.36
N GLY A 298 -22.24 -11.79 11.65
CA GLY A 298 -20.95 -11.11 11.49
C GLY A 298 -20.65 -10.02 12.52
N ARG A 299 -21.57 -9.76 13.48
CA ARG A 299 -21.54 -8.55 14.33
C ARG A 299 -21.04 -8.79 15.76
N SER A 300 -20.88 -10.04 16.15
CA SER A 300 -20.35 -10.38 17.46
C SER A 300 -19.41 -11.56 17.34
N TYR A 301 -18.33 -11.51 18.10
CA TYR A 301 -17.35 -12.58 18.13
C TYR A 301 -16.79 -12.78 19.54
N PHE A 302 -16.15 -13.93 19.77
CA PHE A 302 -15.31 -14.17 20.93
C PHE A 302 -14.15 -15.08 20.54
N VAL A 303 -13.07 -15.08 21.33
CA VAL A 303 -11.87 -15.88 21.06
C VAL A 303 -11.66 -16.91 22.17
N THR A 304 -11.38 -18.15 21.79
CA THR A 304 -10.97 -19.23 22.70
C THR A 304 -9.59 -19.74 22.34
N ALA A 305 -8.86 -20.26 23.31
CA ALA A 305 -7.62 -20.99 23.05
C ALA A 305 -7.90 -22.38 22.46
N GLY A 306 -7.02 -22.86 21.59
CA GLY A 306 -7.08 -24.16 20.94
C GLY A 306 -8.06 -24.25 19.78
N LYS A 307 -8.16 -25.47 19.23
CA LYS A 307 -9.08 -25.83 18.13
C LYS A 307 -10.55 -25.80 18.59
N PRO A 308 -11.51 -25.62 17.64
CA PRO A 308 -12.94 -25.61 17.92
C PRO A 308 -13.46 -26.89 18.59
#